data_AF-A0ABD3ZCN8-F1
#
_entry.id   AF-A0ABD3ZCN8-F1
#
_cell.length_a   1.000
_cell.length_b   1.000
_cell.length_c   1.000
_cell.angle_alpha   90.00
_cell.angle_beta   90.00
_cell.angle_gamma   90.00
#
_symmetry.space_group_name_H-M   'P 1'
#
loop_
_entity.id
_entity.type
_entity.pdbx_description
1 polymer ?
#
loop_
_entity_poly.entity_id
_entity_poly.type
_entity_poly.pdbx_seq_one_letter_code
_entity_poly.pdbx_strand_id
1 'polypeptide(L)'
;MKNALRALALAPMSGFRTSVVSVPEWENVSVKLREPSGKAWLEWRQIINPEQNEDEDSQPLSAAQVAHRNMQADVVLFIDVLLDDNDQPVFTAEDKSQVEAIYGPVHARLLKQALDLSTSSATAEKKSETPALSS
;
A
#
# COMPACT_ATOMS: atom_id res chain seq x y z
N MET A 1 14.58 26.26 16.43
CA MET A 1 14.56 25.21 15.38
C MET A 1 14.36 23.79 15.93
N LYS A 2 15.09 23.31 16.97
CA LYS A 2 14.88 21.95 17.53
C LYS A 2 13.42 21.63 17.92
N ASN A 3 12.71 22.55 18.54
CA ASN A 3 11.32 22.33 18.96
C ASN A 3 10.34 22.23 17.77
N ALA A 4 10.59 22.96 16.68
CA ALA A 4 9.76 22.91 15.48
C ALA A 4 9.95 21.60 14.71
N LEU A 5 11.22 21.16 14.54
CA LEU A 5 11.51 19.87 13.90
C LEU A 5 10.92 18.69 14.69
N ARG A 6 11.07 18.70 16.03
CA ARG A 6 10.48 17.67 16.89
C ARG A 6 8.95 17.64 16.77
N ALA A 7 8.29 18.81 16.74
CA ALA A 7 6.84 18.88 16.57
C ALA A 7 6.40 18.31 15.22
N LEU A 8 7.13 18.63 14.13
CA LEU A 8 6.84 18.08 12.80
C LEU A 8 7.03 16.56 12.74
N ALA A 9 8.12 16.04 13.33
CA ALA A 9 8.42 14.60 13.33
C ALA A 9 7.49 13.77 14.24
N LEU A 10 6.75 14.41 15.15
CA LEU A 10 5.77 13.78 16.04
C LEU A 10 4.33 14.01 15.57
N ALA A 11 4.11 14.79 14.51
CA ALA A 11 2.77 15.02 13.99
C ALA A 11 2.19 13.69 13.47
N PRO A 12 0.88 13.46 13.66
CA PRO A 12 0.22 12.31 13.04
C PRO A 12 0.53 12.26 11.54
N MET A 13 0.77 11.06 11.02
CA MET A 13 1.10 10.79 9.62
C MET A 13 2.41 11.41 9.09
N SER A 14 3.22 12.07 9.91
CA SER A 14 4.51 12.64 9.47
C SER A 14 5.51 11.59 8.98
N GLY A 15 5.31 10.32 9.36
CA GLY A 15 6.11 9.19 8.92
C GLY A 15 5.70 8.60 7.58
N PHE A 16 4.67 9.13 6.91
CA PHE A 16 4.10 8.55 5.70
C PHE A 16 3.97 9.60 4.59
N ARG A 17 4.28 9.18 3.38
CA ARG A 17 3.83 9.91 2.18
C ARG A 17 2.34 9.72 2.00
N THR A 18 1.66 10.79 1.61
CA THR A 18 0.22 10.80 1.37
C THR A 18 -0.15 11.52 0.09
N SER A 19 -1.31 11.20 -0.46
CA SER A 19 -1.94 11.91 -1.57
C SER A 19 -3.46 11.93 -1.38
N VAL A 20 -4.13 12.90 -2.00
CA VAL A 20 -5.59 12.97 -2.03
C VAL A 20 -6.05 12.67 -3.45
N VAL A 21 -7.01 11.77 -3.59
CA VAL A 21 -7.49 11.27 -4.87
C VAL A 21 -9.01 11.33 -4.89
N SER A 22 -9.59 11.89 -5.95
CA SER A 22 -11.03 11.76 -6.20
C SER A 22 -11.31 10.43 -6.90
N VAL A 23 -12.35 9.72 -6.46
CA VAL A 23 -12.74 8.41 -6.97
C VAL A 23 -14.07 8.51 -7.71
N PRO A 24 -14.07 8.65 -9.05
CA PRO A 24 -15.30 8.84 -9.83
C PRO A 24 -16.33 7.73 -9.64
N GLU A 25 -15.86 6.49 -9.47
CA GLU A 25 -16.68 5.31 -9.28
C GLU A 25 -17.39 5.28 -7.92
N TRP A 26 -16.96 6.12 -6.97
CA TRP A 26 -17.55 6.30 -5.64
C TRP A 26 -18.10 7.72 -5.50
N GLU A 27 -18.90 8.15 -6.48
CA GLU A 27 -19.57 9.45 -6.49
C GLU A 27 -18.61 10.66 -6.42
N ASN A 28 -17.39 10.49 -6.95
CA ASN A 28 -16.30 11.47 -6.91
C ASN A 28 -15.82 11.83 -5.49
N VAL A 29 -16.09 10.98 -4.49
CA VAL A 29 -15.59 11.18 -3.13
C VAL A 29 -14.06 11.31 -3.14
N SER A 30 -13.56 12.25 -2.32
CA SER A 30 -12.12 12.41 -2.11
C SER A 30 -11.69 11.52 -0.98
N VAL A 31 -10.71 10.66 -1.25
CA VAL A 31 -10.07 9.79 -0.26
C VAL A 31 -8.61 10.20 -0.11
N LYS A 32 -8.04 9.93 1.05
CA LYS A 32 -6.60 10.04 1.24
C LYS A 32 -5.96 8.67 1.10
N LEU A 33 -4.88 8.61 0.33
CA LEU A 33 -4.01 7.45 0.25
C LEU A 33 -2.73 7.76 1.01
N ARG A 34 -2.19 6.75 1.68
CA ARG A 34 -0.84 6.78 2.23
C ARG A 34 -0.03 5.61 1.71
N GLU A 35 1.29 5.67 1.83
CA GLU A 35 2.10 4.48 1.61
C GLU A 35 1.83 3.38 2.65
N PRO A 36 2.03 2.09 2.31
CA PRO A 36 1.78 1.01 3.25
C PRO A 36 2.74 1.05 4.44
N SER A 37 2.24 0.65 5.60
CA SER A 37 3.02 0.55 6.82
C SER A 37 3.93 -0.68 6.80
N GLY A 38 5.01 -0.66 7.59
CA GLY A 38 5.87 -1.84 7.75
C GLY A 38 5.13 -3.06 8.29
N LYS A 39 4.09 -2.85 9.12
CA LYS A 39 3.21 -3.92 9.61
C LYS A 39 2.42 -4.56 8.46
N ALA A 40 1.83 -3.74 7.60
CA ALA A 40 1.06 -4.24 6.45
C ALA A 40 1.95 -4.98 5.44
N TRP A 41 3.18 -4.49 5.20
CA TRP A 41 4.17 -5.21 4.40
C TRP A 41 4.56 -6.56 4.99
N LEU A 42 4.72 -6.64 6.31
CA LEU A 42 5.01 -7.90 7.00
C LEU A 42 3.86 -8.90 6.81
N GLU A 43 2.62 -8.47 7.02
CA GLU A 43 1.43 -9.33 6.85
C GLU A 43 1.26 -9.76 5.39
N TRP A 44 1.44 -8.85 4.44
CA TRP A 44 1.47 -9.18 3.01
C TRP A 44 2.48 -10.28 2.71
N ARG A 45 3.71 -10.18 3.23
CA ARG A 45 4.77 -11.17 3.03
C ARG A 45 4.39 -12.53 3.64
N GLN A 46 3.78 -12.55 4.82
CA GLN A 46 3.30 -13.77 5.48
C GLN A 46 2.18 -14.46 4.69
N ILE A 47 1.32 -13.70 4.02
CA ILE A 47 0.26 -14.26 3.16
C ILE A 47 0.87 -14.88 1.89
N ILE A 48 1.79 -14.16 1.24
CA ILE A 48 2.42 -14.61 -0.01
C ILE A 48 3.33 -15.83 0.22
N ASN A 49 4.17 -15.74 1.25
CA ASN A 49 5.15 -16.74 1.66
C ASN A 49 4.88 -17.17 3.11
N PRO A 50 3.82 -17.97 3.36
CA PRO A 50 3.64 -18.56 4.68
C PRO A 50 4.87 -19.42 4.99
N GLU A 51 5.34 -19.40 6.24
CA GLU A 51 6.44 -20.27 6.65
C GLU A 51 6.05 -21.72 6.30
N GLN A 52 6.83 -22.32 5.40
CA GLN A 52 6.63 -23.70 5.02
C GLN A 52 7.05 -24.53 6.23
N ASN A 53 6.10 -25.21 6.86
CA ASN A 53 6.46 -26.35 7.71
C ASN A 53 7.23 -27.33 6.82
N GLU A 54 8.33 -27.88 7.32
CA GLU A 54 9.26 -28.77 6.62
C GLU A 54 8.66 -30.15 6.25
N ASP A 55 7.36 -30.21 5.96
CA ASP A 55 6.71 -31.39 5.41
C ASP A 55 6.89 -31.40 3.88
N GLU A 56 7.84 -32.23 3.46
CA GLU A 56 8.44 -32.38 2.12
C GLU A 56 7.47 -32.87 1.01
N ASP A 57 6.15 -32.76 1.19
CA ASP A 57 5.10 -33.25 0.26
C ASP A 57 4.05 -32.19 -0.13
N SER A 58 4.39 -30.91 -0.01
CA SER A 58 3.49 -29.82 -0.43
C SER A 58 3.47 -29.69 -1.97
N GLN A 59 2.40 -30.19 -2.61
CA GLN A 59 2.15 -29.97 -4.04
C GLN A 59 2.21 -28.46 -4.38
N PRO A 60 2.79 -28.08 -5.54
CA PRO A 60 2.83 -26.68 -5.94
C PRO A 60 1.41 -26.13 -6.09
N LEU A 61 1.21 -24.88 -5.67
CA LEU A 61 -0.09 -24.21 -5.79
C LEU A 61 -0.49 -24.08 -7.26
N SER A 62 -1.77 -24.30 -7.53
CA SER A 62 -2.35 -23.96 -8.83
C SER A 62 -2.34 -22.44 -9.06
N ALA A 63 -2.41 -22.02 -10.33
CA ALA A 63 -2.48 -20.61 -10.70
C ALA A 63 -3.65 -19.87 -10.03
N ALA A 64 -4.79 -20.54 -9.87
CA ALA A 64 -5.96 -19.97 -9.19
C ALA A 64 -5.71 -19.73 -7.69
N GLN A 65 -5.04 -20.67 -7.02
CA GLN A 65 -4.67 -20.50 -5.60
C GLN A 65 -3.64 -19.39 -5.41
N VAL A 66 -2.66 -19.28 -6.31
CA VAL A 66 -1.69 -18.17 -6.30
C VAL A 66 -2.40 -16.83 -6.50
N ALA A 67 -3.29 -16.75 -7.49
CA ALA A 67 -4.04 -15.52 -7.76
C ALA A 67 -4.93 -15.11 -6.56
N HIS A 68 -5.61 -16.08 -5.94
CA HIS A 68 -6.41 -15.82 -4.75
C HIS A 68 -5.55 -15.32 -3.58
N ARG A 69 -4.39 -15.95 -3.32
CA ARG A 69 -3.47 -15.51 -2.27
C ARG A 69 -2.92 -14.11 -2.52
N ASN A 70 -2.57 -13.79 -3.77
CA ASN A 70 -2.11 -12.46 -4.13
C ASN A 70 -3.20 -11.41 -3.87
N MET A 71 -4.45 -11.72 -4.24
CA MET A 71 -5.60 -10.85 -3.94
C MET A 71 -5.78 -10.64 -2.43
N GLN A 72 -5.68 -11.69 -1.61
CA GLN A 72 -5.78 -11.56 -0.15
C GLN A 72 -4.68 -10.68 0.43
N ALA A 73 -3.46 -10.80 -0.10
CA ALA A 73 -2.34 -9.97 0.30
C ALA A 73 -2.57 -8.51 -0.10
N ASP A 74 -3.04 -8.26 -1.33
CA ASP A 74 -3.37 -6.92 -1.82
C ASP A 74 -4.47 -6.25 -0.97
N VAL A 75 -5.48 -7.00 -0.53
CA VAL A 75 -6.54 -6.49 0.36
C VAL A 75 -5.97 -6.00 1.69
N VAL A 76 -5.00 -6.70 2.27
CA VAL A 76 -4.33 -6.27 3.50
C VAL A 76 -3.64 -4.92 3.32
N LEU A 77 -2.90 -4.75 2.21
CA LEU A 77 -2.28 -3.47 1.90
C LEU A 77 -3.34 -2.39 1.65
N PHE A 78 -4.40 -2.72 0.93
CA PHE A 78 -5.47 -1.79 0.58
C PHE A 78 -6.19 -1.23 1.82
N ILE A 79 -6.52 -2.09 2.79
CA ILE A 79 -7.10 -1.70 4.09
C ILE A 79 -6.17 -0.74 4.84
N ASP A 80 -4.86 -1.00 4.80
CA ASP A 80 -3.87 -0.16 5.47
C ASP A 80 -3.75 1.23 4.82
N VAL A 81 -3.81 1.32 3.48
CA VAL A 81 -3.48 2.56 2.76
C VAL A 81 -4.63 3.54 2.56
N LEU A 82 -5.89 3.08 2.63
CA LEU A 82 -7.06 3.90 2.35
C LEU A 82 -7.56 4.61 3.61
N LEU A 83 -7.51 5.94 3.59
CA LEU A 83 -7.93 6.81 4.68
C LEU A 83 -9.10 7.71 4.26
N ASP A 84 -9.89 8.11 5.25
CA ASP A 84 -10.90 9.16 5.12
C ASP A 84 -10.26 10.56 5.13
N ASP A 85 -11.10 11.59 5.17
CA ASP A 85 -10.71 13.00 5.22
C ASP A 85 -10.09 13.44 6.56
N ASN A 86 -10.20 12.61 7.61
CA ASN A 86 -9.69 12.84 8.96
C ASN A 86 -8.44 11.98 9.28
N ASP A 87 -7.77 11.46 8.25
CA ASP A 87 -6.61 10.58 8.36
C ASP A 87 -6.89 9.26 9.10
N GLN A 88 -8.16 8.83 9.17
CA GLN A 88 -8.55 7.57 9.79
C GLN A 88 -8.67 6.45 8.75
N PRO A 89 -8.27 5.21 9.08
CA PRO A 89 -8.52 4.06 8.22
C PRO A 89 -10.01 3.92 7.90
N VAL A 90 -10.35 3.79 6.62
CA VAL A 90 -11.73 3.52 6.19
C VAL A 90 -12.17 2.12 6.62
N PHE A 91 -11.22 1.19 6.65
CA PHE A 91 -11.42 -0.21 7.01
C PHE A 91 -10.51 -0.61 8.17
N THR A 92 -10.96 -1.62 8.90
CA THR A 92 -10.23 -2.30 9.97
C THR A 92 -9.83 -3.71 9.54
N ALA A 93 -9.05 -4.41 10.37
CA ALA A 93 -8.65 -5.78 10.06
C ALA A 93 -9.86 -6.74 10.03
N GLU A 94 -10.90 -6.42 10.80
CA GLU A 94 -12.16 -7.14 10.90
C GLU A 94 -12.97 -7.09 9.59
N ASP A 95 -12.78 -6.04 8.78
CA ASP A 95 -13.48 -5.85 7.50
C ASP A 95 -12.87 -6.66 6.35
N LYS A 96 -11.72 -7.32 6.57
CA LYS A 96 -10.96 -8.03 5.54
C LYS A 96 -11.80 -8.96 4.68
N SER A 97 -12.61 -9.82 5.29
CA SER A 97 -13.45 -10.76 4.52
C SER A 97 -14.52 -10.06 3.67
N GLN A 98 -15.02 -8.92 4.12
CA GLN A 98 -15.98 -8.13 3.34
C GLN A 98 -15.28 -7.47 2.15
N VAL A 99 -14.10 -6.90 2.37
CA VAL A 99 -13.31 -6.27 1.30
C VAL A 99 -12.84 -7.31 0.28
N GLU A 100 -12.40 -8.49 0.71
CA GLU A 100 -12.02 -9.60 -0.19
C GLU A 100 -13.16 -10.01 -1.13
N ALA A 101 -14.40 -10.04 -0.63
CA ALA A 101 -15.55 -10.47 -1.43
C ALA A 101 -15.91 -9.49 -2.56
N ILE A 102 -15.53 -8.22 -2.44
CA ILE A 102 -15.83 -7.16 -3.42
C ILE A 102 -14.58 -6.56 -4.07
N TYR A 103 -13.39 -7.07 -3.75
CA TYR A 103 -12.13 -6.52 -4.24
C TYR A 103 -12.10 -6.56 -5.78
N GLY A 104 -11.64 -5.48 -6.38
CA GLY A 104 -11.86 -5.26 -7.81
C GLY A 104 -11.04 -4.10 -8.37
N PRO A 105 -11.28 -3.70 -9.63
CA PRO A 105 -10.40 -2.79 -10.36
C PRO A 105 -10.18 -1.42 -9.70
N VAL A 106 -11.21 -0.84 -9.08
CA VAL A 106 -11.10 0.44 -8.37
C VAL A 106 -10.15 0.32 -7.17
N HIS A 107 -10.35 -0.72 -6.35
CA HIS A 107 -9.49 -1.02 -5.20
C HIS A 107 -8.03 -1.23 -5.63
N ALA A 108 -7.80 -2.08 -6.62
CA ALA A 108 -6.46 -2.35 -7.14
C ALA A 108 -5.77 -1.10 -7.74
N ARG A 109 -6.53 -0.24 -8.43
CA ARG A 109 -6.02 1.03 -8.95
C ARG A 109 -5.58 1.97 -7.82
N LEU A 110 -6.38 2.09 -6.76
CA LEU A 110 -6.05 2.93 -5.60
C LEU A 110 -4.85 2.37 -4.83
N LEU A 111 -4.80 1.04 -4.61
CA LEU A 111 -3.63 0.39 -4.01
C LEU A 111 -2.37 0.69 -4.82
N LYS A 112 -2.42 0.57 -6.15
CA LYS A 112 -1.27 0.90 -7.01
C LYS A 112 -0.82 2.36 -6.81
N GLN A 113 -1.74 3.31 -6.78
CA GLN A 113 -1.40 4.72 -6.55
C GLN A 113 -0.73 4.94 -5.18
N ALA A 114 -1.18 4.21 -4.15
CA ALA A 114 -0.56 4.24 -2.83
C ALA A 114 0.86 3.65 -2.83
N LEU A 115 1.08 2.53 -3.53
CA LEU A 115 2.41 1.92 -3.68
C LEU A 115 3.39 2.83 -4.45
N ASP A 116 2.89 3.58 -5.43
CA ASP A 116 3.70 4.52 -6.20
C ASP A 116 4.22 5.69 -5.34
N LEU A 117 3.59 6.00 -4.19
CA LEU A 117 4.09 7.00 -3.24
C LEU A 117 5.46 6.61 -2.66
N SER A 118 5.68 5.33 -2.38
CA SER A 118 6.96 4.83 -1.85
C SER A 118 8.05 4.78 -2.92
N THR A 119 7.70 4.51 -4.18
CA THR A 119 8.68 4.38 -5.28
C THR A 119 9.07 5.72 -5.94
N SER A 120 8.25 6.75 -5.78
CA SER A 120 8.44 8.06 -6.43
C SER A 120 9.74 8.80 -6.07
N SER A 121 10.44 8.45 -4.99
CA SER A 121 11.80 8.96 -4.73
C SER A 121 12.91 8.04 -5.22
N ALA A 122 12.70 6.72 -5.26
CA ALA A 122 13.69 5.76 -5.75
C ALA A 122 13.94 5.90 -7.27
N THR A 123 12.98 6.46 -8.01
CA THR A 123 13.11 6.78 -9.44
C THR A 123 13.64 8.20 -9.72
N ALA A 124 13.58 9.12 -8.74
CA ALA A 124 14.13 10.47 -8.87
C ALA A 124 15.67 10.48 -8.83
N GLU A 125 16.29 9.55 -8.13
CA GLU A 125 17.76 9.43 -8.09
C GLU A 125 18.34 8.92 -9.42
N LYS A 126 17.62 8.08 -10.19
CA LYS A 126 18.11 7.55 -11.48
C LYS A 126 17.95 8.50 -12.68
N LYS A 127 17.25 9.63 -12.55
CA LYS A 127 17.09 10.61 -13.63
C LYS A 127 17.96 11.87 -13.48
N SER A 128 18.80 11.90 -12.44
CA SER A 128 19.68 13.04 -12.12
C SER A 128 21.09 12.90 -12.71
N GLU A 129 21.47 11.73 -13.24
CA GLU A 129 22.71 11.54 -14.00
C GLU A 129 22.44 11.60 -15.50
N THR A 130 22.31 12.81 -16.03
CA THR A 130 22.72 13.09 -17.41
C THR A 130 23.58 14.35 -17.36
N PRO A 131 24.91 14.23 -17.50
CA PRO A 131 25.75 15.41 -17.61
C PRO A 131 25.37 16.13 -18.90
N ALA A 132 25.08 17.42 -18.76
CA ALA A 132 24.87 18.32 -19.88
C ALA A 132 26.09 18.29 -20.83
N LEU A 133 25.83 18.07 -22.12
CA LEU A 133 26.75 18.45 -23.18
C LEU A 133 26.92 19.98 -23.19
N SER A 134 28.13 20.47 -22.93
CA SER A 134 28.72 21.75 -23.35
C SER A 134 30.22 21.64 -22.99
N SER A 135 31.23 21.76 -23.86
CA SER A 135 31.38 22.42 -25.15
C SER A 135 32.46 21.71 -25.98
#